data_AF-A0A2E9LGK5-F1
#
_entry.id   AF-A0A2E9LGK5-F1
#
_cell.length_a   1.000
_cell.length_b   1.000
_cell.length_c   1.000
_cell.angle_alpha   90.00
_cell.angle_beta   90.00
_cell.angle_gamma   90.00
#
_symmetry.space_group_name_H-M   'P 1'
#
loop_
_entity.id
_entity.type
_entity.pdbx_description
1 polymer ?
#
loop_
_entity_poly.entity_id
_entity_poly.type
_entity_poly.pdbx_seq_one_letter_code
_entity_poly.pdbx_strand_id
1 'polypeptide(L)'
;MNKTKFVKKLVRELEKNFPEYEFKREKNSIYNTIVNPENKSYSNSPKNPAREQMDFQPDIMVLKNELPLVLIETKYKDFSTQDILTYSEKVIKHKEIFSHLRYGFILGGNKKIDQRYFTHNRGFDFALAIPRVDDKEMKNLIGLLKKEIGILNN
;
A
#
# COMPACT_ATOMS: atom_id res chain seq x y z
N MET A 1 -12.85 8.44 14.98
CA MET A 1 -12.32 8.42 13.60
C MET A 1 -12.48 7.01 13.03
N ASN A 2 -12.69 6.85 11.72
CA ASN A 2 -12.79 5.55 11.02
C ASN A 2 -11.65 5.39 10.01
N LYS A 3 -11.48 4.20 9.39
CA LYS A 3 -10.41 3.91 8.41
C LYS A 3 -10.32 5.00 7.34
N THR A 4 -11.42 5.30 6.66
CA THR A 4 -11.47 6.29 5.57
C THR A 4 -11.03 7.68 6.00
N LYS A 5 -11.51 8.17 7.14
CA LYS A 5 -11.10 9.49 7.69
C LYS A 5 -9.63 9.47 8.11
N PHE A 6 -9.14 8.36 8.65
CA PHE A 6 -7.73 8.18 9.01
C PHE A 6 -6.83 8.23 7.77
N VAL A 7 -7.09 7.41 6.76
CA VAL A 7 -6.34 7.39 5.48
C VAL A 7 -6.35 8.76 4.82
N LYS A 8 -7.51 9.43 4.77
CA LYS A 8 -7.62 10.78 4.20
C LYS A 8 -6.74 11.80 4.93
N LYS A 9 -6.66 11.73 6.26
CA LYS A 9 -5.77 12.60 7.04
C LYS A 9 -4.30 12.26 6.80
N LEU A 10 -3.97 10.97 6.78
CA LEU A 10 -2.61 10.50 6.58
C LEU A 10 -2.06 10.97 5.23
N VAL A 11 -2.81 10.74 4.15
CA VAL A 11 -2.42 11.13 2.79
C VAL A 11 -2.23 12.64 2.68
N ARG A 12 -3.12 13.45 3.27
CA ARG A 12 -2.96 14.91 3.27
C ARG A 12 -1.66 15.37 3.92
N GLU A 13 -1.21 14.72 5.00
CA GLU A 13 0.05 15.07 5.63
C GLU A 13 1.26 14.56 4.83
N LEU A 14 1.12 13.40 4.16
CA LEU A 14 2.16 12.89 3.26
C LEU A 14 2.35 13.78 2.03
N GLU A 15 1.27 14.19 1.35
CA GLU A 15 1.32 15.07 0.17
C GLU A 15 2.09 16.37 0.46
N LYS A 16 1.93 16.96 1.65
CA LYS A 16 2.67 18.17 2.06
C LYS A 16 4.17 17.95 2.18
N ASN A 17 4.61 16.74 2.50
CA ASN A 17 6.00 16.40 2.80
C ASN A 17 6.75 15.74 1.63
N PHE A 18 6.03 15.38 0.57
CA PHE A 18 6.56 14.71 -0.61
C PHE A 18 6.01 15.38 -1.89
N PRO A 19 6.36 16.66 -2.16
CA PRO A 19 5.78 17.43 -3.26
C PRO A 19 6.09 16.86 -4.66
N GLU A 20 7.14 16.04 -4.79
CA GLU A 20 7.52 15.37 -6.05
C GLU A 20 6.83 14.01 -6.25
N TYR A 21 6.01 13.56 -5.29
CA TYR A 21 5.37 12.26 -5.31
C TYR A 21 3.86 12.40 -5.33
N GLU A 22 3.20 11.48 -6.02
CA GLU A 22 1.74 11.41 -6.04
C GLU A 22 1.24 10.35 -5.06
N PHE A 23 0.16 10.68 -4.34
CA PHE A 23 -0.52 9.75 -3.43
C PHE A 23 -1.91 9.41 -3.96
N LYS A 24 -2.04 8.24 -4.59
CA LYS A 24 -3.35 7.73 -5.03
C LYS A 24 -4.01 6.98 -3.86
N ARG A 25 -5.30 7.25 -3.63
CA ARG A 25 -6.17 6.50 -2.71
C ARG A 25 -7.15 5.65 -3.52
N GLU A 26 -7.69 4.60 -2.90
CA GLU A 26 -8.71 3.69 -3.45
C GLU A 26 -9.43 4.22 -4.74
N LYS A 27 -9.08 3.67 -5.93
CA LYS A 27 -9.87 3.60 -7.21
C LYS A 27 -9.06 3.49 -8.51
N ASN A 28 -7.73 3.44 -8.49
CA ASN A 28 -6.94 3.37 -9.72
C ASN A 28 -6.19 2.05 -9.81
N SER A 29 -6.78 1.05 -10.48
CA SER A 29 -6.06 -0.14 -10.92
C SER A 29 -5.09 0.24 -12.02
N ILE A 30 -3.86 0.62 -11.65
CA ILE A 30 -2.75 0.76 -12.61
C ILE A 30 -2.47 -0.56 -13.35
N TYR A 31 -2.93 -1.70 -12.81
CA TYR A 31 -2.73 -3.01 -13.43
C TYR A 31 -3.32 -3.08 -14.84
N ASN A 32 -4.43 -2.40 -15.11
CA ASN A 32 -4.99 -2.36 -16.47
C ASN A 32 -4.12 -1.56 -17.45
N THR A 33 -3.37 -0.56 -16.97
CA THR A 33 -2.56 0.33 -17.81
C THR A 33 -1.13 -0.21 -18.00
N ILE A 34 -0.51 -0.77 -16.96
CA ILE A 34 0.88 -1.22 -17.01
C ILE A 34 1.02 -2.56 -17.74
N VAL A 35 0.03 -3.46 -17.64
CA VAL A 35 0.04 -4.76 -18.33
C VAL A 35 -0.38 -4.61 -19.81
N ASN A 36 -0.94 -3.47 -20.21
CA ASN A 36 -1.51 -3.28 -21.56
C ASN A 36 -1.02 -1.99 -22.27
N PRO A 37 0.28 -1.87 -22.59
CA PRO A 37 0.81 -0.69 -23.28
C PRO A 37 0.28 -0.49 -24.71
N GLU A 38 -0.32 -1.53 -25.32
CA GLU A 38 -0.79 -1.49 -26.73
C GLU A 38 -2.31 -1.43 -26.92
N ASN A 39 -3.12 -1.30 -25.86
CA ASN A 39 -4.59 -1.25 -25.99
C ASN A 39 -5.20 -2.46 -26.73
N LYS A 40 -4.49 -3.60 -26.79
CA LYS A 40 -5.05 -4.85 -27.29
C LYS A 40 -5.81 -5.50 -26.14
N SER A 41 -7.12 -5.32 -26.17
CA SER A 41 -8.02 -6.15 -25.38
C SER A 41 -7.76 -7.61 -25.73
N TYR A 42 -7.15 -8.37 -24.82
CA TYR A 42 -7.22 -9.83 -24.87
C TYR A 42 -8.64 -10.26 -24.45
N SER A 43 -9.63 -9.86 -25.23
CA SER A 43 -10.90 -10.57 -25.35
C SER A 43 -10.66 -11.65 -26.40
N ASN A 44 -10.19 -12.81 -25.97
CA ASN A 44 -10.41 -14.05 -26.69
C ASN A 44 -10.48 -15.14 -25.65
N SER A 45 -11.68 -15.40 -25.14
CA SER A 45 -11.96 -16.50 -24.23
C SER A 45 -11.52 -17.84 -24.86
N PRO A 46 -10.55 -18.57 -24.30
CA PRO A 46 -10.68 -20.01 -24.22
C PRO A 46 -11.58 -20.29 -23.01
N LYS A 47 -12.49 -21.25 -23.13
CA LYS A 47 -13.38 -21.69 -22.05
C LYS A 47 -12.58 -21.84 -20.74
N ASN A 48 -12.79 -20.89 -19.82
CA ASN A 48 -12.14 -20.69 -18.52
C ASN A 48 -10.88 -19.77 -18.47
N PRO A 49 -11.05 -18.44 -18.29
CA PRO A 49 -10.03 -17.55 -17.75
C PRO A 49 -10.42 -17.12 -16.32
N ALA A 50 -10.57 -18.06 -15.38
CA ALA A 50 -10.68 -17.76 -13.96
C ALA A 50 -9.30 -17.39 -13.34
N ARG A 51 -8.48 -16.64 -14.09
CA ARG A 51 -7.47 -15.76 -13.51
C ARG A 51 -8.15 -14.41 -13.38
N GLU A 52 -9.00 -14.37 -12.36
CA GLU A 52 -9.68 -13.22 -11.79
C GLU A 52 -8.87 -11.95 -12.04
N GLN A 53 -9.52 -10.95 -12.64
CA GLN A 53 -9.02 -9.58 -12.69
C GLN A 53 -8.38 -9.26 -11.34
N MET A 54 -7.09 -8.92 -11.33
CA MET A 54 -6.34 -8.60 -10.11
C MET A 54 -6.89 -7.29 -9.51
N ASP A 55 -8.02 -7.38 -8.80
CA ASP A 55 -8.68 -6.31 -8.03
C ASP A 55 -7.95 -6.04 -6.71
N PHE A 56 -6.63 -6.11 -6.71
CA PHE A 56 -5.82 -5.92 -5.52
C PHE A 56 -5.46 -4.44 -5.38
N GLN A 57 -6.49 -3.64 -5.11
CA GLN A 57 -6.33 -2.22 -4.86
C GLN A 57 -5.81 -1.99 -3.43
N PRO A 58 -4.64 -1.35 -3.26
CA PRO A 58 -4.16 -0.93 -1.95
C PRO A 58 -4.93 0.31 -1.47
N ASP A 59 -4.89 0.56 -0.16
CA ASP A 59 -5.52 1.74 0.43
C ASP A 59 -4.80 3.04 0.02
N ILE A 60 -3.46 2.99 -0.06
CA ILE A 60 -2.60 4.11 -0.46
C ILE A 60 -1.52 3.59 -1.42
N MET A 61 -1.24 4.38 -2.44
CA MET A 61 -0.18 4.15 -3.41
C MET A 61 0.66 5.41 -3.56
N VAL A 62 1.97 5.26 -3.46
CA VAL A 62 2.96 6.32 -3.63
C VAL A 62 3.62 6.13 -4.98
N LEU A 63 3.53 7.15 -5.85
CA LEU A 63 4.08 7.12 -7.19
C LEU A 63 5.11 8.23 -7.40
N LYS A 64 6.06 7.98 -8.31
CA LYS A 64 6.92 8.99 -8.90
C LYS A 64 6.86 8.83 -10.41
N ASN A 65 6.41 9.85 -11.14
CA ASN A 65 6.27 9.81 -12.61
C ASN A 65 5.49 8.57 -13.08
N GLU A 66 4.31 8.30 -12.51
CA GLU A 66 3.46 7.11 -12.76
C GLU A 66 4.06 5.75 -12.36
N LEU A 67 5.32 5.69 -11.90
CA LEU A 67 5.93 4.46 -11.38
C LEU A 67 5.48 4.25 -9.92
N PRO A 68 4.79 3.14 -9.58
CA PRO A 68 4.47 2.82 -8.20
C PRO A 68 5.73 2.42 -7.43
N LEU A 69 5.98 3.08 -6.30
CA LEU A 69 7.14 2.81 -5.45
C LEU A 69 6.75 2.11 -4.15
N VAL A 70 5.63 2.55 -3.56
CA VAL A 70 5.14 2.01 -2.29
C VAL A 70 3.64 1.78 -2.35
N LEU A 71 3.20 0.59 -1.97
CA LEU A 71 1.79 0.29 -1.69
C LEU A 71 1.60 0.11 -0.19
N ILE A 72 0.48 0.60 0.33
CA ILE A 72 0.20 0.54 1.77
C ILE A 72 -1.23 0.05 1.97
N GLU A 73 -1.37 -0.98 2.81
CA GLU A 73 -2.64 -1.46 3.34
C GLU A 73 -2.85 -0.86 4.73
N THR A 74 -4.10 -0.50 5.04
CA THR A 74 -4.42 0.14 6.32
C THR A 74 -5.53 -0.56 7.08
N LYS A 75 -5.39 -0.56 8.40
CA LYS A 75 -6.46 -0.93 9.33
C LYS A 75 -6.62 0.14 10.39
N TYR A 76 -7.75 0.12 11.09
CA TYR A 76 -8.04 1.09 12.14
C TYR A 76 -8.56 0.39 13.41
N LYS A 77 -7.94 0.72 14.55
CA LYS A 77 -8.05 0.08 15.87
C LYS A 77 -7.50 -1.33 15.96
N ASP A 78 -7.93 -2.22 15.07
CA ASP A 78 -7.58 -3.64 15.13
C ASP A 78 -7.56 -4.30 13.74
N PHE A 79 -6.98 -5.51 13.69
CA PHE A 79 -6.94 -6.38 12.52
C PHE A 79 -6.92 -7.85 12.95
N SER A 80 -7.47 -8.72 12.10
CA SER A 80 -7.51 -10.17 12.31
C SER A 80 -6.31 -10.86 11.65
N THR A 81 -6.07 -12.13 12.01
CA THR A 81 -5.13 -12.99 11.26
C THR A 81 -5.55 -13.12 9.79
N GLN A 82 -6.86 -13.25 9.53
CA GLN A 82 -7.39 -13.34 8.17
C GLN A 82 -7.04 -12.10 7.34
N ASP A 83 -7.06 -10.91 7.95
CA ASP A 83 -6.63 -9.69 7.26
C ASP A 83 -5.17 -9.79 6.82
N ILE A 84 -4.26 -10.22 7.71
CA ILE A 84 -2.83 -10.32 7.38
C ILE A 84 -2.57 -11.36 6.30
N LEU A 85 -3.23 -12.52 6.37
CA LEU A 85 -3.11 -13.55 5.34
C LEU A 85 -3.59 -13.02 3.99
N THR A 86 -4.77 -12.38 3.98
CA THR A 86 -5.37 -11.80 2.76
C THR A 86 -4.44 -10.75 2.15
N TYR A 87 -3.94 -9.81 2.94
CA TYR A 87 -3.04 -8.79 2.42
C TYR A 87 -1.68 -9.37 1.99
N SER A 88 -1.15 -10.36 2.70
CA SER A 88 0.10 -11.03 2.33
C SER A 88 0.00 -11.71 0.95
N GLU A 89 -1.13 -12.33 0.64
CA GLU A 89 -1.38 -12.87 -0.71
C GLU A 89 -1.35 -11.77 -1.79
N LYS A 90 -1.91 -10.59 -1.50
CA LYS A 90 -1.80 -9.43 -2.41
C LYS A 90 -0.35 -9.00 -2.58
N VAL A 91 0.40 -8.89 -1.49
CA VAL A 91 1.81 -8.46 -1.54
C VAL A 91 2.64 -9.41 -2.41
N ILE A 92 2.47 -10.71 -2.24
CA ILE A 92 3.19 -11.73 -3.02
C ILE A 92 2.87 -11.57 -4.51
N LYS A 93 1.57 -11.53 -4.87
CA LYS A 93 1.14 -11.37 -6.27
C LYS A 93 1.66 -10.07 -6.90
N HIS A 94 1.69 -8.98 -6.14
CA HIS A 94 2.22 -7.71 -6.63
C HIS A 94 3.73 -7.75 -6.84
N LYS A 95 4.49 -8.38 -5.93
CA LYS A 95 5.95 -8.49 -6.03
C LYS A 95 6.41 -9.47 -7.11
N GLU A 96 5.59 -10.44 -7.49
CA GLU A 96 5.83 -11.29 -8.66
C GLU A 96 5.88 -10.48 -9.97
N ILE A 97 5.12 -9.39 -10.06
CA ILE A 97 5.06 -8.51 -11.23
C ILE A 97 6.04 -7.34 -11.08
N PHE A 98 6.08 -6.72 -9.90
CA PHE A 98 6.86 -5.53 -9.58
C PHE A 98 7.79 -5.78 -8.40
N SER A 99 8.91 -6.45 -8.65
CA SER A 99 9.87 -6.84 -7.61
C SER A 99 10.51 -5.67 -6.84
N HIS A 100 10.53 -4.47 -7.43
CA HIS A 100 11.05 -3.25 -6.81
C HIS A 100 10.06 -2.58 -5.82
N LEU A 101 8.79 -3.01 -5.83
CA LEU A 101 7.73 -2.38 -5.06
C LEU A 101 7.91 -2.63 -3.56
N ARG A 102 7.84 -1.57 -2.75
CA ARG A 102 7.77 -1.68 -1.29
C ARG A 102 6.33 -1.76 -0.82
N TYR A 103 6.08 -2.59 0.18
CA TYR A 103 4.75 -2.86 0.70
C TYR A 103 4.69 -2.61 2.21
N GLY A 104 3.80 -1.71 2.61
CA GLY A 104 3.60 -1.29 3.99
C GLY A 104 2.28 -1.72 4.58
N PHE A 105 2.26 -1.97 5.89
CA PHE A 105 1.03 -2.11 6.66
C PHE A 105 0.94 -1.00 7.73
N ILE A 106 -0.13 -0.21 7.72
CA ILE A 106 -0.35 0.85 8.72
C ILE A 106 -1.58 0.55 9.57
N LEU A 107 -1.38 0.51 10.90
CA LEU A 107 -2.46 0.39 11.87
C LEU A 107 -2.75 1.75 12.52
N GLY A 108 -3.85 2.37 12.14
CA GLY A 108 -4.33 3.61 12.76
C GLY A 108 -5.05 3.37 14.08
N GLY A 109 -4.98 4.31 15.02
CA GLY A 109 -5.78 4.28 16.25
C GLY A 109 -5.32 3.25 17.30
N ASN A 110 -4.14 2.65 17.11
CA ASN A 110 -3.49 1.76 18.07
C ASN A 110 -2.01 2.16 18.21
N LYS A 111 -1.40 1.88 19.35
CA LYS A 111 0.00 2.22 19.66
C LYS A 111 0.99 1.13 19.25
N LYS A 112 0.51 -0.10 19.02
CA LYS A 112 1.36 -1.24 18.69
C LYS A 112 0.74 -2.10 17.60
N ILE A 113 1.59 -2.71 16.80
CA ILE A 113 1.20 -3.78 15.90
C ILE A 113 1.08 -5.07 16.73
N ASP A 114 -0.03 -5.77 16.58
CA ASP A 114 -0.28 -7.02 17.31
C ASP A 114 0.67 -8.14 16.85
N GLN A 115 0.99 -9.09 17.74
CA GLN A 115 1.90 -10.19 17.48
C GLN A 115 1.50 -11.01 16.24
N ARG A 116 0.20 -11.13 15.97
CA ARG A 116 -0.30 -11.88 14.80
C ARG A 116 0.23 -11.36 13.46
N TYR A 117 0.56 -10.06 13.35
CA TYR A 117 1.23 -9.54 12.16
C TYR A 117 2.58 -10.22 11.97
N PHE A 118 3.42 -10.27 13.02
CA PHE A 118 4.75 -10.85 12.93
C PHE A 118 4.72 -12.36 12.69
N THR A 119 3.69 -13.05 13.19
CA THR A 119 3.52 -14.49 12.98
C THR A 119 3.05 -14.83 11.56
N HIS A 120 2.19 -14.02 10.96
CA HIS A 120 1.48 -14.38 9.72
C HIS A 120 1.82 -13.52 8.51
N ASN A 121 2.54 -12.40 8.68
CA ASN A 121 2.97 -11.56 7.57
C ASN A 121 3.88 -12.35 6.62
N ARG A 122 3.54 -12.33 5.33
CA ARG A 122 4.42 -12.76 4.25
C ARG A 122 4.55 -11.64 3.23
N GLY A 123 5.76 -11.09 3.11
CA GLY A 123 6.14 -10.19 2.02
C GLY A 123 6.02 -8.69 2.30
N PHE A 124 5.37 -8.23 3.37
CA PHE A 124 5.42 -6.80 3.73
C PHE A 124 6.85 -6.39 4.09
N ASP A 125 7.30 -5.24 3.60
CA ASP A 125 8.62 -4.67 3.87
C ASP A 125 8.63 -3.91 5.20
N PHE A 126 7.50 -3.32 5.59
CA PHE A 126 7.39 -2.58 6.84
C PHE A 126 5.97 -2.59 7.42
N ALA A 127 5.89 -2.29 8.72
CA ALA A 127 4.64 -1.94 9.38
C ALA A 127 4.83 -0.83 10.40
N LEU A 128 3.78 -0.01 10.59
CA LEU A 128 3.79 1.08 11.56
C LEU A 128 2.42 1.23 12.22
N ALA A 129 2.42 1.37 13.55
CA ALA A 129 1.22 1.75 14.30
C ALA A 129 1.19 3.27 14.50
N ILE A 130 0.08 3.90 14.12
CA ILE A 130 -0.13 5.35 14.20
C ILE A 130 -1.35 5.60 15.08
N PRO A 131 -1.17 5.80 16.40
CA PRO A 131 -2.29 5.97 17.32
C PRO A 131 -3.13 7.21 16.99
N ARG A 132 -2.48 8.26 16.48
CA ARG A 132 -3.09 9.51 16.03
C ARG A 132 -2.23 10.15 14.95
N VAL A 133 -2.85 10.90 14.06
CA VAL A 133 -2.15 11.69 13.05
C VAL A 133 -1.72 13.00 13.70
N ASP A 134 -0.50 13.03 14.23
CA ASP A 134 0.17 14.18 14.83
C ASP A 134 1.60 14.31 14.29
N ASP A 135 2.27 15.42 14.60
CA ASP A 135 3.60 15.73 14.06
C ASP A 135 4.65 14.66 14.38
N LYS A 136 4.57 14.03 15.56
CA LYS A 136 5.52 13.00 15.97
C LYS A 136 5.34 11.73 15.15
N GLU A 137 4.12 11.22 15.07
CA GLU A 137 3.85 10.00 14.32
C GLU A 137 4.03 10.21 12.81
N MET A 138 3.71 11.41 12.31
CA MET A 138 3.98 11.76 10.91
C MET A 138 5.47 11.84 10.64
N LYS A 139 6.28 12.42 11.52
CA LYS A 139 7.75 12.44 11.37
C LYS A 139 8.31 11.02 11.25
N ASN A 140 7.82 10.08 12.05
CA ASN A 140 8.22 8.68 11.98
C ASN A 140 7.83 8.04 10.65
N LEU A 141 6.58 8.22 10.21
CA LEU A 141 6.12 7.68 8.92
C LEU A 141 6.89 8.28 7.74
N ILE A 142 7.10 9.60 7.73
CA ILE A 142 7.84 10.30 6.68
C ILE A 142 9.27 9.80 6.63
N GLY A 143 9.95 9.68 7.77
CA GLY A 143 11.31 9.14 7.84
C GLY A 143 11.39 7.70 7.32
N LEU A 144 10.41 6.86 7.68
CA LEU A 144 10.29 5.50 7.17
C LEU A 144 10.08 5.49 5.65
N LEU A 145 9.11 6.24 5.13
CA LEU A 145 8.83 6.26 3.69
C LEU A 145 10.00 6.80 2.88
N LYS A 146 10.69 7.85 3.36
CA LYS A 146 11.93 8.33 2.72
C LYS A 146 12.97 7.23 2.59
N LYS A 147 13.18 6.45 3.66
CA LYS A 147 14.09 5.29 3.63
C LYS A 147 13.63 4.24 2.61
N GLU A 148 12.34 3.90 2.60
CA GLU A 148 11.79 2.88 1.71
C GLU A 148 11.85 3.27 0.23
N ILE A 149 11.69 4.55 -0.10
CA ILE A 149 11.80 5.06 -1.48
C ILE A 149 13.22 5.51 -1.85
N GLY A 150 14.21 5.30 -0.98
CA GLY A 150 15.61 5.61 -1.25
C GLY A 150 15.96 7.10 -1.27
N ILE A 151 15.13 7.96 -0.66
CA ILE A 151 15.52 9.36 -0.39
C ILE A 151 16.48 9.34 0.80
N LEU A 152 17.77 9.40 0.51
CA LEU A 152 18.80 9.67 1.51
C LEU A 152 18.61 11.12 2.00
N ASN A 153 18.51 11.31 3.32
CA ASN A 153 18.57 12.64 3.88
C ASN A 153 20.02 13.11 3.75
N ASN A 154 20.26 14.11 2.89
CA ASN A 154 21.44 14.96 3.02
C ASN A 154 21.30 15.85 4.27
#